data_AF-B9STS6-F1
#
_entry.id   AF-B9STS6-F1
#
_cell.length_a   1.000
_cell.length_b   1.000
_cell.length_c   1.000
_cell.angle_alpha   90.00
_cell.angle_beta   90.00
_cell.angle_gamma   90.00
#
_symmetry.space_group_name_H-M   'P 1'
#
loop_
_entity.id
_entity.type
_entity.pdbx_description
1 polymer ?
#
loop_
_entity_poly.entity_id
_entity_poly.type
_entity_poly.pdbx_seq_one_letter_code
_entity_poly.pdbx_strand_id
1 'polypeptide(L)'
;MGVYTAIYDSPRPSVRKILWNTIRSISNTVTDPWILTSDFNSYLSINDKAGGRPASLSKCRDFRECMNDCNLEDLSFTGPKYTWERSGVRET
;
A
#
# COMPACT_ATOMS: atom_id res chain seq x y z
N MET A 1 18.19 15.28 7.45
CA MET A 1 17.83 13.98 8.04
C MET A 1 16.57 13.51 7.32
N GLY A 2 16.18 12.24 7.41
CA GLY A 2 14.97 11.72 6.75
C GLY A 2 14.07 11.01 7.74
N VAL A 3 12.79 10.84 7.39
CA VAL A 3 11.82 10.11 8.19
C VAL A 3 11.59 8.73 7.55
N TYR A 4 11.61 7.70 8.38
CA TYR A 4 11.25 6.34 7.97
C TYR A 4 10.06 5.88 8.81
N THR A 5 9.01 5.41 8.15
CA THR A 5 7.80 4.91 8.80
C THR A 5 7.53 3.49 8.33
N ALA A 6 7.46 2.56 9.29
CA ALA A 6 7.02 1.19 9.04
C ALA A 6 5.59 1.01 9.56
N ILE A 7 4.70 0.50 8.71
CA ILE A 7 3.29 0.31 9.03
C ILE A 7 2.94 -1.17 8.91
N TYR A 8 2.13 -1.67 9.84
CA TYR A 8 1.48 -2.97 9.73
C TYR A 8 -0.04 -2.76 9.69
N ASP A 9 -0.67 -3.00 8.54
CA ASP A 9 -2.09 -2.72 8.35
C ASP A 9 -2.97 -3.94 8.66
N SER A 10 -4.24 -3.67 8.97
CA SER A 10 -5.24 -4.70 9.18
C SER A 10 -5.63 -5.37 7.86
N PRO A 11 -5.81 -6.71 7.83
CA PRO A 11 -6.36 -7.39 6.65
C PRO A 11 -7.85 -7.04 6.40
N ARG A 12 -8.50 -6.31 7.32
CA ARG A 12 -9.92 -5.91 7.21
C ARG A 12 -10.05 -4.59 6.44
N PRO A 13 -10.67 -4.58 5.24
CA PRO A 13 -10.73 -3.39 4.40
C PRO A 13 -11.41 -2.17 5.04
N SER A 14 -12.38 -2.39 5.94
CA SER A 14 -13.08 -1.31 6.65
C SER A 14 -12.17 -0.51 7.59
N VAL A 15 -11.14 -1.15 8.14
CA VAL A 15 -10.18 -0.52 9.07
C VAL A 15 -9.15 0.32 8.31
N ARG A 16 -8.82 -0.06 7.07
CA ARG A 16 -7.77 0.60 6.26
C ARG A 16 -8.08 2.03 5.84
N LYS A 17 -9.36 2.40 5.79
CA LYS A 17 -9.74 3.80 5.55
C LYS A 17 -9.18 4.74 6.62
N ILE A 18 -9.07 4.25 7.86
CA ILE A 18 -8.44 4.99 8.95
C ILE A 18 -6.95 5.16 8.66
N LEU A 19 -6.28 4.10 8.20
CA LEU A 19 -4.86 4.16 7.85
C LEU A 19 -4.58 5.20 6.76
N TRP A 20 -5.36 5.24 5.68
CA TRP A 20 -5.16 6.23 4.61
C TRP A 20 -5.27 7.67 5.13
N ASN A 21 -6.21 7.93 6.04
CA ASN A 21 -6.33 9.24 6.67
C ASN A 21 -5.15 9.54 7.62
N THR A 22 -4.64 8.53 8.32
CA THR A 22 -3.43 8.67 9.14
C THR A 22 -2.19 8.98 8.30
N ILE A 23 -2.00 8.30 7.17
CA ILE A 23 -0.88 8.55 6.26
C ILE A 23 -0.95 9.97 5.71
N ARG A 24 -2.12 10.44 5.27
CA ARG A 24 -2.34 11.85 4.87
C ARG A 24 -2.07 12.83 6.00
N SER A 25 -2.46 12.49 7.22
CA SER A 25 -2.18 13.34 8.37
C SER A 25 -0.67 13.45 8.63
N ILE A 26 0.08 12.35 8.50
CA ILE A 26 1.53 12.34 8.67
C ILE A 26 2.20 13.10 7.52
N SER A 27 1.77 12.89 6.28
CA SER A 27 2.34 13.57 5.11
C SER A 27 2.28 15.09 5.22
N ASN A 28 1.22 15.63 5.82
CA ASN A 28 1.08 17.07 6.07
C ASN A 28 2.04 17.62 7.14
N THR A 29 2.66 16.74 7.94
CA THR A 29 3.59 17.12 9.02
C THR A 29 5.05 16.86 8.67
N VAL A 30 5.32 15.96 7.73
CA VAL A 30 6.68 15.58 7.35
C VAL A 30 7.19 16.53 6.26
N THR A 31 8.27 17.27 6.57
CA THR A 31 8.92 18.19 5.63
C THR A 31 10.23 17.66 5.06
N ASP A 32 10.80 16.63 5.70
CA ASP A 32 12.02 15.94 5.26
C ASP A 32 11.70 14.79 4.29
N PRO A 33 12.68 14.24 3.54
CA PRO A 33 12.47 13.04 2.75
C PRO A 33 11.84 11.91 3.57
N TRP A 34 10.79 11.30 3.04
CA TRP A 34 9.97 10.32 3.75
C TRP A 34 9.94 8.98 3.00
N ILE A 35 10.33 7.92 3.71
CA ILE A 35 10.17 6.54 3.22
C ILE A 35 9.09 5.86 4.04
N LEU A 36 8.11 5.31 3.33
CA LEU A 36 7.05 4.50 3.88
C LEU A 36 7.25 3.04 3.47
N THR A 37 7.31 2.14 4.44
CA THR A 37 7.24 0.70 4.19
C THR A 37 6.03 0.13 4.91
N SER A 38 5.35 -0.83 4.29
CA SER A 38 4.23 -1.49 4.96
C SER A 38 3.86 -2.83 4.35
N ASP A 39 3.25 -3.68 5.17
CA ASP A 39 2.28 -4.65 4.69
C ASP A 39 0.88 -3.99 4.67
N PHE A 40 0.54 -3.37 3.53
CA PHE A 40 -0.75 -2.69 3.33
C PHE A 40 -1.93 -3.65 3.13
N ASN A 41 -1.69 -4.95 2.94
CA ASN A 41 -2.68 -5.92 2.47
C ASN A 41 -3.45 -5.44 1.20
N SER A 42 -2.89 -4.51 0.43
CA SER A 42 -3.51 -3.81 -0.69
C SER A 42 -2.48 -3.63 -1.80
N TYR A 43 -2.97 -3.52 -3.03
CA TYR A 43 -2.14 -3.51 -4.23
C TYR A 43 -2.49 -2.31 -5.12
N LEU A 44 -1.49 -1.75 -5.80
CA LEU A 44 -1.63 -0.57 -6.65
C LEU A 44 -2.26 -0.92 -8.01
N SER A 45 -2.02 -2.13 -8.53
CA SER A 45 -2.53 -2.61 -9.80
C SER A 45 -3.31 -3.92 -9.65
N ILE A 46 -4.25 -4.16 -10.55
CA ILE A 46 -4.91 -5.48 -10.64
C ILE A 46 -3.92 -6.60 -10.99
N ASN A 47 -2.80 -6.26 -11.65
CA ASN A 47 -1.76 -7.20 -12.06
C ASN A 47 -0.88 -7.65 -10.89
N ASP A 48 -0.99 -6.99 -9.76
CA ASP A 48 -0.24 -7.26 -8.53
C ASP A 48 -0.91 -8.34 -7.68
N LYS A 49 -2.06 -8.84 -8.14
CA LYS A 49 -2.76 -9.99 -7.56
C LYS A 49 -2.95 -11.08 -8.61
N ALA A 50 -2.70 -12.33 -8.23
CA ALA A 50 -2.98 -13.51 -9.05
C ALA A 50 -3.76 -14.58 -8.26
N GLY A 51 -4.62 -15.32 -8.95
CA GLY A 51 -5.43 -16.40 -8.38
C GLY A 51 -6.58 -15.90 -7.47
N GLY A 52 -7.41 -16.83 -6.99
CA GLY A 52 -8.54 -16.52 -6.10
C GLY A 52 -9.59 -15.57 -6.71
N ARG A 53 -10.20 -14.72 -5.87
CA ARG A 53 -11.20 -13.73 -6.32
C ARG A 53 -10.55 -12.65 -7.20
N PRO A 54 -11.29 -12.09 -8.18
CA PRO A 54 -10.81 -10.97 -8.98
C PRO A 54 -10.28 -9.82 -8.13
N ALA A 55 -9.22 -9.16 -8.61
CA ALA A 55 -8.68 -7.97 -7.98
C ALA A 55 -9.74 -6.86 -7.93
N SER A 56 -9.79 -6.13 -6.82
CA SER A 56 -10.78 -5.08 -6.61
C SER A 56 -10.24 -3.74 -7.10
N LEU A 57 -10.80 -3.24 -8.20
CA LEU A 57 -10.45 -1.92 -8.75
C LEU A 57 -10.65 -0.79 -7.75
N SER A 58 -11.68 -0.87 -6.90
CA SER A 58 -11.90 0.11 -5.84
C SER A 58 -10.76 0.11 -4.81
N LYS A 59 -10.24 -1.06 -4.42
CA LYS A 59 -9.09 -1.14 -3.50
C LYS A 59 -7.83 -0.50 -4.11
N CYS A 60 -7.56 -0.78 -5.39
CA CYS A 60 -6.45 -0.16 -6.10
C CYS A 60 -6.59 1.36 -6.17
N ARG A 61 -7.81 1.84 -6.47
CA ARG A 61 -8.10 3.27 -6.55
C ARG A 61 -7.89 3.96 -5.20
N ASP A 62 -8.49 3.42 -4.13
CA ASP A 62 -8.37 4.01 -2.79
C ASP A 62 -6.90 4.12 -2.34
N PHE A 63 -6.09 3.09 -2.64
CA PHE A 63 -4.67 3.10 -2.31
C PHE A 63 -3.88 4.10 -3.19
N ARG A 64 -4.15 4.13 -4.50
CA ARG A 64 -3.53 5.10 -5.42
C ARG A 64 -3.87 6.55 -5.06
N GLU A 65 -5.12 6.82 -4.68
CA GLU A 65 -5.55 8.14 -4.21
C GLU A 65 -4.76 8.56 -2.97
N CYS A 66 -4.59 7.65 -1.99
CA CYS A 66 -3.75 7.94 -0.82
C CYS A 66 -2.30 8.26 -1.18
N MET A 67 -1.68 7.50 -2.10
CA MET A 67 -0.31 7.75 -2.55
C MET A 67 -0.20 9.13 -3.23
N ASN A 68 -1.13 9.44 -4.13
CA ASN A 68 -1.18 10.72 -4.83
C ASN A 68 -1.39 11.90 -3.86
N ASP A 69 -2.32 11.79 -2.92
CA ASP A 69 -2.60 12.83 -1.91
C ASP A 69 -1.38 13.13 -1.03
N CYS A 70 -0.49 12.14 -0.87
CA CYS A 70 0.72 12.25 -0.06
C CYS A 70 1.98 12.53 -0.88
N ASN A 71 1.87 12.71 -2.22
CA ASN A 71 2.99 12.78 -3.16
C ASN A 71 4.01 11.63 -2.98
N LEU A 72 3.51 10.43 -2.70
CA LEU A 72 4.32 9.22 -2.55
C LEU A 72 4.40 8.50 -3.89
N GLU A 73 5.59 7.98 -4.18
CA GLU A 73 5.85 7.13 -5.33
C GLU A 73 6.27 5.72 -4.87
N ASP A 74 5.87 4.72 -5.64
CA ASP A 74 6.29 3.34 -5.41
C ASP A 74 7.76 3.18 -5.81
N LEU A 75 8.58 2.67 -4.89
CA LEU A 75 9.97 2.36 -5.18
C LEU A 75 10.02 1.01 -5.88
N SER A 76 10.19 1.04 -7.20
CA SER A 76 10.30 -0.17 -8.01
C SER A 76 11.29 -1.16 -7.40
N PHE A 77 10.88 -2.41 -7.25
CA PHE A 77 11.70 -3.48 -6.69
C PHE A 77 12.19 -4.44 -7.79
N THR A 78 13.40 -4.98 -7.62
CA THR A 78 13.94 -6.05 -8.48
C THR A 78 13.97 -7.35 -7.68
N GLY A 79 13.18 -8.34 -8.11
CA GLY A 79 13.12 -9.65 -7.48
C GLY A 79 11.80 -10.37 -7.76
N PRO A 80 11.38 -11.31 -6.89
CA PRO A 80 10.08 -11.97 -7.02
C PRO A 80 8.94 -10.94 -7.07
N LYS A 81 8.04 -11.11 -8.05
CA LYS A 81 6.92 -10.19 -8.25
C LYS A 81 5.96 -10.15 -7.05
N TYR A 82 5.75 -11.27 -6.37
CA TYR A 82 4.79 -11.39 -5.27
C TYR A 82 5.55 -11.57 -3.95
N THR A 83 5.11 -10.89 -2.90
CA THR A 83 5.70 -10.99 -1.55
C THR A 83 4.92 -11.95 -0.66
N TRP A 84 3.69 -12.30 -1.05
CA TRP A 84 2.80 -13.18 -0.29
C TRP A 84 2.12 -14.24 -1.16
N GLU A 85 1.99 -15.46 -0.63
CA GLU A 85 1.25 -16.56 -1.25
C GLU A 85 0.44 -17.35 -0.21
N ARG A 86 -0.83 -17.64 -0.53
CA ARG A 86 -1.67 -18.57 0.23
C ARG A 86 -2.70 -19.26 -0.66
N SER A 87 -2.70 -20.59 -0.65
CA SER A 87 -3.72 -21.41 -1.33
C SER A 87 -3.94 -21.02 -2.81
N GLY A 88 -2.86 -20.74 -3.53
CA GLY A 88 -2.89 -20.33 -4.94
C GLY A 88 -3.24 -18.87 -5.19
N VAL A 89 -3.46 -18.06 -4.15
CA VAL A 89 -3.55 -16.60 -4.22
C VAL A 89 -2.17 -16.02 -3.99
N ARG A 90 -1.74 -15.08 -4.85
CA ARG A 90 -0.46 -14.38 -4.74
C ARG A 90 -0.68 -12.87 -4.83
N GLU A 91 0.00 -12.11 -3.97
CA GLU A 91 -0.12 -10.64 -3.86
C GLU A 91 1.27 -10.01 -3.67
N THR A 92 1.45 -8.79 -4.20
CA THR A 92 2.64 -7.94 -3.98
C THR A 92 2.61 -7.31 -2.60
#